data_AF-A6TTR3-F1
#
_entry.id   AF-A6TTR3-F1
#
_cell.length_a   1.000
_cell.length_b   1.000
_cell.length_c   1.000
_cell.angle_alpha   90.00
_cell.angle_beta   90.00
_cell.angle_gamma   90.00
#
_symmetry.space_group_name_H-M   'P 1'
#
loop_
_entity.id
_entity.type
_entity.pdbx_description
1 polymer ?
#
loop_
_entity_poly.entity_id
_entity_poly.type
_entity_poly.pdbx_seq_one_letter_code
_entity_poly.pdbx_strand_id
1 'polypeptide(L)'
;MPFTSPSISNKNNNFRIGPLAPVHDVLIIVQECIVFTILQGVSLLVPSFPLSLAEELSIESNPTHIQCINTDLVLDSRYQIDENMLTISLPHIPKKIISCTIDNITLKEKLNPCESNDWDLAIAIYQYNVVVKYTDFFENLFTISQRSCSRYQRTFVKHSSGLLEVKLNIECIHSKI
;
A
#
# COMPACT_ATOMS: atom_id res chain seq x y z
N MET A 1 21.51 48.07 50.81
CA MET A 1 20.25 48.68 50.30
C MET A 1 19.75 47.80 49.16
N PRO A 2 18.45 47.47 49.12
CA PRO A 2 17.92 46.34 48.37
C PRO A 2 17.71 46.63 46.87
N PHE A 3 17.74 45.54 46.11
CA PHE A 3 17.38 45.41 44.70
C PHE A 3 15.98 45.97 44.38
N THR A 4 15.86 46.79 43.34
CA THR A 4 14.58 47.07 42.67
C THR A 4 14.73 47.14 41.15
N SER A 5 14.42 46.03 40.49
CA SER A 5 13.78 45.98 39.18
C SER A 5 12.87 44.73 39.21
N PRO A 6 11.71 44.67 38.52
CA PRO A 6 11.49 45.25 37.20
C PRO A 6 10.11 45.87 36.93
N SER A 7 10.11 46.71 35.91
CA SER A 7 8.97 47.26 35.20
C SER A 7 8.24 46.22 34.34
N ILE A 8 6.93 46.14 34.53
CA ILE A 8 5.87 45.87 33.53
C ILE A 8 5.89 44.48 32.90
N SER A 9 5.25 43.53 33.58
CA SER A 9 4.70 42.31 32.97
C SER A 9 3.25 42.58 32.56
N ASN A 10 2.96 42.45 31.27
CA ASN A 10 1.61 42.50 30.71
C ASN A 10 0.85 41.22 31.13
N LYS A 11 0.41 41.19 32.40
CA LYS A 11 -0.12 40.01 33.12
C LYS A 11 -1.59 39.66 32.83
N ASN A 12 -2.14 40.02 31.66
CA ASN A 12 -3.58 39.81 31.40
C ASN A 12 -3.95 39.19 30.04
N ASN A 13 -3.03 38.48 29.40
CA ASN A 13 -3.44 37.51 28.37
C ASN A 13 -3.76 36.17 29.04
N ASN A 14 -5.02 35.98 29.40
CA ASN A 14 -5.55 34.66 29.75
C ASN A 14 -5.65 33.82 28.48
N PHE A 15 -4.59 33.13 28.11
CA PHE A 15 -4.70 31.99 27.20
C PHE A 15 -5.41 30.88 27.97
N ARG A 16 -6.69 30.66 27.66
CA ARG A 16 -7.35 29.42 28.03
C ARG A 16 -6.75 28.30 27.19
N ILE A 17 -5.67 27.70 27.67
CA ILE A 17 -5.36 26.31 27.33
C ILE A 17 -6.41 25.50 28.10
N GLY A 18 -7.60 25.39 27.51
CA GLY A 18 -8.56 24.37 27.94
C GLY A 18 -7.90 23.00 27.84
N PRO A 19 -8.40 21.98 28.54
CA PRO A 19 -7.88 20.63 28.32
C PRO A 19 -7.98 20.35 26.83
N LEU A 20 -6.84 20.06 26.18
CA LEU A 20 -6.85 19.39 24.89
C LEU A 20 -7.83 18.23 25.07
N ALA A 21 -8.93 18.24 24.29
CA ALA A 21 -9.90 17.17 24.34
C ALA A 21 -9.13 15.83 24.37
N PRO A 22 -9.50 14.87 25.23
CA PRO A 22 -8.76 13.63 25.33
C PRO A 22 -8.65 13.04 23.93
N VAL A 23 -7.41 12.96 23.44
CA VAL A 23 -7.12 12.37 22.14
C VAL A 23 -7.18 10.86 22.37
N HIS A 24 -8.06 10.20 21.61
CA HIS A 24 -8.26 8.76 21.74
C HIS A 24 -7.47 8.06 20.66
N ASP A 25 -6.38 7.42 21.04
CA ASP A 25 -5.52 6.71 20.11
C ASP A 25 -6.07 5.32 19.81
N VAL A 26 -6.23 5.03 18.52
CA VAL A 26 -6.63 3.71 18.01
C VAL A 26 -5.45 3.09 17.28
N LEU A 27 -5.17 1.82 17.58
CA LEU A 27 -4.15 1.06 16.87
C LEU A 27 -4.78 0.35 15.67
N ILE A 28 -4.22 0.63 14.49
CA ILE A 28 -4.61 0.01 13.23
C ILE A 28 -3.43 -0.78 12.70
N ILE A 29 -3.69 -2.03 12.36
CA ILE A 29 -2.72 -2.90 11.72
C ILE A 29 -3.07 -2.99 10.23
N VAL A 30 -2.12 -2.60 9.40
CA VAL A 30 -2.21 -2.63 7.95
C VAL A 30 -1.25 -3.69 7.43
N GLN A 31 -1.77 -4.68 6.72
CA GLN A 31 -0.96 -5.68 6.04
C GLN A 31 -0.60 -5.18 4.64
N GLU A 32 0.69 -5.29 4.30
CA GLU A 32 1.25 -4.81 3.06
C GLU A 32 1.90 -5.99 2.33
N CYS A 33 1.31 -6.40 1.20
CA CYS A 33 1.80 -7.49 0.38
C CYS A 33 2.30 -6.94 -0.96
N ILE A 34 3.57 -7.21 -1.28
CA ILE A 34 4.21 -6.77 -2.52
C ILE A 34 4.70 -7.97 -3.29
N VAL A 35 4.41 -7.99 -4.58
CA VAL A 35 4.92 -8.97 -5.54
C VAL A 35 5.80 -8.24 -6.55
N PHE A 36 7.08 -8.57 -6.53
CA PHE A 36 8.08 -8.14 -7.49
C PHE A 36 8.16 -9.19 -8.60
N THR A 37 7.86 -8.82 -9.83
CA THR A 37 7.87 -9.72 -10.98
C THR A 37 8.76 -9.17 -12.06
N ILE A 38 9.61 -10.01 -12.65
CA ILE A 38 10.39 -9.68 -13.82
C ILE A 38 9.68 -10.28 -15.03
N LEU A 39 9.26 -9.41 -15.95
CA LEU A 39 8.53 -9.76 -17.15
C LEU A 39 9.40 -9.55 -18.39
N GLN A 40 9.34 -10.49 -19.32
CA GLN A 40 9.93 -10.35 -20.64
C GLN A 40 8.86 -10.54 -21.70
N GLY A 41 8.65 -9.53 -22.53
CA GLY A 41 7.78 -9.64 -23.70
C GLY A 41 8.34 -10.68 -24.66
N VAL A 42 7.55 -11.71 -24.96
CA VAL A 42 7.89 -12.79 -25.89
C VAL A 42 6.74 -13.02 -26.87
N SER A 43 7.10 -13.52 -28.05
CA SER A 43 6.13 -13.97 -29.04
C SER A 43 5.94 -15.48 -28.90
N LEU A 44 4.73 -15.90 -28.56
CA LEU A 44 4.34 -17.30 -28.42
C LEU A 44 3.54 -17.75 -29.65
N LEU A 45 3.94 -18.87 -30.23
CA LEU A 45 3.18 -19.53 -31.28
C LEU A 45 2.12 -20.42 -30.63
N VAL A 46 0.84 -20.12 -30.87
CA VAL A 46 -0.29 -20.87 -30.36
C VAL A 46 -1.12 -21.47 -31.50
N PRO A 47 -1.59 -22.71 -31.36
CA PRO A 47 -2.53 -23.29 -32.31
C PRO A 47 -3.86 -22.52 -32.28
N SER A 48 -4.37 -22.14 -33.46
CA SER A 48 -5.69 -21.51 -33.59
C SER A 48 -6.73 -22.50 -34.08
N PHE A 49 -7.87 -22.53 -33.40
CA PHE A 49 -9.01 -23.38 -33.74
C PHE A 49 -10.13 -22.52 -34.35
N PRO A 50 -10.90 -23.06 -35.30
CA PRO A 50 -12.04 -22.34 -35.85
C PRO A 50 -13.09 -22.13 -34.76
N LEU A 51 -13.64 -20.91 -34.67
CA LEU A 51 -14.75 -20.57 -33.77
C LEU A 51 -16.05 -21.20 -34.29
N SER A 52 -16.17 -22.51 -34.13
CA SER A 52 -17.42 -23.25 -34.30
C SER A 52 -18.22 -23.07 -33.01
N LEU A 53 -19.32 -22.32 -33.08
CA LEU A 53 -20.15 -21.88 -31.94
C LEU A 53 -20.86 -23.04 -31.17
N ALA A 54 -20.51 -24.29 -31.41
CA ALA A 54 -21.18 -25.44 -30.80
C ALA A 54 -20.35 -26.73 -30.71
N GLU A 55 -19.03 -26.71 -30.98
CA GLU A 55 -18.21 -27.91 -30.80
C GLU A 55 -17.44 -27.80 -29.48
N GLU A 56 -17.87 -28.59 -28.49
CA GLU A 56 -17.04 -28.98 -27.37
C GLU A 56 -15.67 -29.38 -27.93
N LEU A 57 -14.62 -28.68 -27.53
CA LEU A 57 -13.23 -28.96 -27.91
C LEU A 57 -12.94 -30.45 -27.65
N SER A 58 -13.13 -31.28 -28.67
CA SER A 58 -12.78 -32.67 -28.63
C SER A 58 -11.25 -32.74 -28.61
N ILE A 59 -10.72 -33.65 -27.79
CA ILE A 59 -9.29 -33.81 -27.46
C ILE A 59 -8.43 -34.06 -28.72
N GLU A 60 -9.05 -34.34 -29.87
CA GLU A 60 -8.42 -34.72 -31.15
C GLU A 60 -8.57 -33.65 -32.26
N SER A 61 -9.01 -32.44 -31.94
CA SER A 61 -9.14 -31.38 -32.95
C SER A 61 -7.76 -30.93 -33.48
N ASN A 62 -7.58 -31.00 -34.80
CA ASN A 62 -6.37 -30.52 -35.45
C ASN A 62 -6.40 -28.98 -35.56
N PRO A 63 -5.29 -28.29 -35.21
CA PRO A 63 -5.22 -26.85 -35.36
C PRO A 63 -5.32 -26.44 -36.82
N THR A 64 -6.11 -25.40 -37.11
CA THR A 64 -6.29 -24.92 -38.50
C THR A 64 -5.10 -24.12 -38.98
N HIS A 65 -4.53 -23.28 -38.10
CA HIS A 65 -3.36 -22.46 -38.37
C HIS A 65 -2.56 -22.25 -37.07
N ILE A 66 -1.34 -21.75 -37.19
CA ILE A 66 -0.52 -21.28 -36.06
C ILE A 66 -0.63 -19.77 -36.02
N GLN A 67 -1.04 -19.24 -34.87
CA GLN A 67 -1.08 -17.80 -34.61
C GLN A 67 0.09 -17.40 -33.73
N CYS A 68 0.69 -16.25 -34.01
CA CYS A 68 1.67 -15.63 -33.12
C CYS A 68 0.95 -14.63 -32.21
N ILE A 69 1.09 -14.79 -30.90
CA ILE A 69 0.59 -13.85 -29.90
C ILE A 69 1.76 -13.27 -29.11
N ASN A 70 1.65 -12.00 -28.73
CA ASN A 70 2.62 -11.38 -27.83
C ASN A 70 2.13 -11.57 -26.39
N THR A 71 2.98 -12.08 -25.52
CA THR A 71 2.70 -12.39 -24.13
C THR A 71 3.88 -12.04 -23.25
N ASP A 72 3.65 -11.81 -21.97
CA ASP A 72 4.74 -11.61 -21.01
C ASP A 72 5.13 -12.94 -20.35
N LEU A 73 6.39 -13.32 -20.50
CA LEU A 73 7.00 -14.43 -19.78
C LEU A 73 7.48 -13.93 -18.41
N VAL A 74 7.09 -14.63 -17.35
CA VAL A 74 7.61 -14.38 -16.00
C VAL A 74 8.98 -15.05 -15.86
N LEU A 75 10.03 -14.25 -15.70
CA LEU A 75 11.41 -14.74 -15.51
C LEU A 75 11.74 -15.02 -14.05
N ASP A 76 11.28 -14.14 -13.15
CA ASP A 76 11.44 -14.28 -11.70
C ASP A 76 10.25 -13.61 -11.01
N SER A 77 9.84 -14.15 -9.87
CA SER A 77 8.79 -13.55 -9.03
C SER A 77 9.07 -13.79 -7.57
N ARG A 78 8.96 -12.72 -6.78
CA ARG A 78 9.22 -12.70 -5.34
C ARG A 78 8.12 -11.92 -4.64
N TYR A 79 7.59 -12.47 -3.56
CA TYR A 79 6.63 -11.76 -2.74
C TYR A 79 7.22 -11.44 -1.36
N GLN A 80 6.76 -10.34 -0.78
CA GLN A 80 7.05 -9.91 0.59
C GLN A 80 5.76 -9.47 1.25
N ILE A 81 5.63 -9.81 2.53
CA ILE A 81 4.50 -9.42 3.37
C ILE A 81 5.09 -8.74 4.59
N ASP A 82 4.56 -7.58 4.94
CA ASP A 82 4.92 -6.85 6.15
C ASP A 82 3.66 -6.29 6.82
N GLU A 83 3.74 -6.03 8.12
CA GLU A 83 2.67 -5.43 8.91
C GLU A 83 3.10 -4.06 9.40
N ASN A 84 2.27 -3.06 9.12
CA ASN A 84 2.47 -1.70 9.59
C ASN A 84 1.45 -1.36 10.69
N MET A 85 1.96 -1.02 11.86
CA MET A 85 1.17 -0.57 13.01
C MET A 85 1.09 0.95 13.01
N LEU A 86 -0.14 1.48 12.85
CA LEU A 86 -0.42 2.91 12.81
C LEU A 86 -1.30 3.29 13.99
N THR A 87 -0.81 4.24 14.79
CA THR A 87 -1.61 4.90 15.81
C THR A 87 -2.32 6.10 15.19
N ILE A 88 -3.65 6.10 15.27
CA ILE A 88 -4.51 7.19 14.79
C ILE A 88 -5.19 7.86 15.98
N SER A 89 -4.94 9.15 16.11
CA SER A 89 -5.53 10.01 17.13
C SER A 89 -6.93 10.46 16.72
N LEU A 90 -7.95 10.03 17.46
CA LEU A 90 -9.34 10.43 17.26
C LEU A 90 -9.72 11.63 18.15
N PRO A 91 -10.43 12.63 17.62
CA PRO A 91 -10.89 13.81 18.35
C PRO A 91 -12.03 13.51 19.34
N HIS A 92 -12.71 12.37 19.18
CA HIS A 92 -13.84 11.96 20.01
C HIS A 92 -13.71 10.49 20.40
N ILE A 93 -14.21 10.10 21.58
CA ILE A 93 -14.17 8.71 22.02
C ILE A 93 -15.00 7.86 21.05
N PRO A 94 -14.39 6.87 20.39
CA PRO A 94 -15.13 5.99 19.50
C PRO A 94 -16.01 5.03 20.31
N LYS A 95 -17.29 4.91 19.94
CA LYS A 95 -18.18 3.83 20.39
C LYS A 95 -18.00 2.59 19.51
N LYS A 96 -17.84 2.80 18.19
CA LYS A 96 -17.70 1.72 17.21
C LYS A 96 -16.94 2.18 15.97
N ILE A 97 -15.97 1.39 15.52
CA ILE A 97 -15.36 1.55 14.19
C ILE A 97 -16.27 0.87 13.16
N ILE A 98 -16.68 1.62 12.15
CA ILE A 98 -17.55 1.17 11.06
C ILE A 98 -16.71 0.52 9.96
N SER A 99 -15.64 1.19 9.55
CA SER A 99 -14.76 0.72 8.48
C SER A 99 -13.34 1.29 8.62
N CYS A 100 -12.36 0.51 8.20
CA CYS A 100 -10.99 0.93 7.94
C CYS A 100 -10.66 0.58 6.49
N THR A 101 -10.37 1.58 5.66
CA THR A 101 -10.07 1.40 4.24
C THR A 101 -8.76 2.07 3.88
N ILE A 102 -8.17 1.61 2.78
CA ILE A 102 -6.93 2.16 2.23
C ILE A 102 -7.25 2.91 0.96
N ASP A 103 -6.83 4.17 0.88
CA ASP A 103 -7.04 5.05 -0.27
C ASP A 103 -5.74 5.70 -0.71
N ASN A 104 -5.74 6.30 -1.91
CA ASN A 104 -4.63 7.10 -2.45
C ASN A 104 -3.26 6.39 -2.41
N ILE A 105 -3.24 5.13 -2.82
CA ILE A 105 -2.00 4.37 -2.92
C ILE A 105 -1.13 4.96 -4.02
N THR A 106 0.09 5.36 -3.65
CA THR A 106 1.14 5.73 -4.60
C THR A 106 2.24 4.68 -4.55
N LEU A 107 2.64 4.16 -5.70
CA LEU A 107 3.70 3.16 -5.84
C LEU A 107 4.72 3.65 -6.86
N LYS A 108 6.00 3.51 -6.52
CA LYS A 108 7.14 3.73 -7.40
C LYS A 108 8.04 2.52 -7.33
N GLU A 109 8.33 1.94 -8.47
CA GLU A 109 9.26 0.82 -8.60
C GLU A 109 10.62 1.30 -9.10
N LYS A 110 11.67 0.59 -8.71
CA LYS A 110 13.03 0.83 -9.17
C LYS A 110 13.78 -0.48 -9.24
N LEU A 111 14.41 -0.75 -10.37
CA LEU A 111 15.36 -1.85 -10.55
C LEU A 111 16.77 -1.26 -10.61
N ASN A 112 17.65 -1.68 -9.71
CA ASN A 112 19.06 -1.31 -9.74
C ASN A 112 19.88 -2.55 -10.13
N PRO A 113 20.60 -2.52 -11.26
CA PRO A 113 21.49 -3.61 -11.62
C PRO A 113 22.68 -3.69 -10.65
N CYS A 114 23.13 -4.90 -10.34
CA CYS A 114 24.31 -5.12 -9.50
C CYS A 114 25.48 -5.60 -10.37
N GLU A 115 26.56 -4.82 -10.46
CA GLU A 115 27.65 -5.08 -11.42
C GLU A 115 28.44 -6.38 -11.17
N SER A 116 28.36 -6.95 -9.97
CA SER A 116 29.21 -8.09 -9.58
C SER A 116 28.48 -9.44 -9.53
N ASN A 117 27.15 -9.46 -9.63
CA ASN A 117 26.32 -10.64 -9.35
C ASN A 117 25.24 -10.85 -10.43
N ASP A 118 24.81 -12.10 -10.62
CA ASP A 118 23.62 -12.47 -11.44
C ASP A 118 22.29 -12.04 -10.80
N TRP A 119 22.27 -10.96 -10.02
CA TRP A 119 21.12 -10.50 -9.24
C TRP A 119 20.97 -8.98 -9.33
N ASP A 120 19.76 -8.52 -9.57
CA ASP A 120 19.38 -7.12 -9.52
C ASP A 120 18.61 -6.82 -8.23
N LEU A 121 18.70 -5.58 -7.75
CA LEU A 121 17.95 -5.12 -6.59
C LEU A 121 16.66 -4.44 -7.05
N ALA A 122 15.53 -5.11 -6.83
CA ALA A 122 14.21 -4.55 -7.02
C ALA A 122 13.75 -3.83 -5.75
N ILE A 123 13.23 -2.60 -5.91
CA ILE A 123 12.80 -1.72 -4.82
C ILE A 123 11.40 -1.21 -5.15
N ALA A 124 10.50 -1.30 -4.17
CA ALA A 124 9.19 -0.68 -4.19
C ALA A 124 9.15 0.43 -3.12
N ILE A 125 8.78 1.64 -3.50
CA ILE A 125 8.59 2.78 -2.61
C ILE A 125 7.13 3.18 -2.71
N TYR A 126 6.43 3.22 -1.59
CA TYR A 126 4.99 3.43 -1.60
C TYR A 126 4.50 4.19 -0.37
N GLN A 127 3.31 4.76 -0.52
CA GLN A 127 2.56 5.50 0.50
C GLN A 127 1.08 5.28 0.25
N TYR A 128 0.28 5.44 1.30
CA TYR A 128 -1.16 5.28 1.24
C TYR A 128 -1.82 6.08 2.36
N ASN A 129 -3.14 6.29 2.25
CA ASN A 129 -3.94 6.86 3.32
C ASN A 129 -4.78 5.77 3.97
N VAL A 130 -4.79 5.73 5.29
CA VAL A 130 -5.76 4.95 6.07
C VAL A 130 -6.95 5.84 6.37
N VAL A 131 -8.13 5.39 5.99
CA VAL A 131 -9.40 6.10 6.24
C VAL A 131 -10.22 5.29 7.24
N VAL A 132 -10.51 5.91 8.38
CA VAL A 132 -11.28 5.32 9.46
C VAL A 132 -12.62 6.03 9.54
N LYS A 133 -13.71 5.26 9.45
CA LYS A 133 -15.06 5.74 9.75
C LYS A 133 -15.50 5.14 11.07
N TYR A 134 -15.98 5.97 11.99
CA TYR A 134 -16.42 5.53 13.31
C TYR A 134 -17.62 6.34 13.78
N THR A 135 -18.37 5.79 14.74
CA THR A 135 -19.38 6.53 15.49
C THR A 135 -18.90 6.83 16.91
N ASP A 136 -19.27 7.99 17.43
CA ASP A 136 -19.08 8.32 18.85
C ASP A 136 -20.22 7.77 19.73
N PHE A 137 -20.18 8.07 21.02
CA PHE A 137 -21.24 7.69 21.97
C PHE A 137 -22.58 8.40 21.72
N PHE A 138 -22.57 9.52 21.02
CA PHE A 138 -23.75 10.29 20.64
C PHE A 138 -24.30 9.91 19.25
N GLU A 139 -23.74 8.85 18.64
CA GLU A 139 -24.12 8.33 17.32
C GLU A 139 -23.80 9.27 16.14
N ASN A 140 -22.93 10.25 16.36
CA ASN A 140 -22.38 11.07 15.29
C ASN A 140 -21.35 10.28 14.49
N LEU A 141 -21.40 10.41 13.17
CA LEU A 141 -20.48 9.74 12.26
C LEU A 141 -19.28 10.64 11.95
N PHE A 142 -18.08 10.10 12.14
CA PHE A 142 -16.82 10.76 11.86
C PHE A 142 -16.02 9.97 10.82
N THR A 143 -15.25 10.70 10.02
CA THR A 143 -14.29 10.13 9.06
C THR A 143 -12.95 10.80 9.27
N ILE A 144 -11.91 10.02 9.49
CA ILE A 144 -10.54 10.49 9.67
C ILE A 144 -9.66 9.82 8.64
N SER A 145 -8.75 10.59 8.06
CA SER A 145 -7.76 10.10 7.13
C SER A 145 -6.37 10.41 7.67
N GLN A 146 -5.52 9.39 7.74
CA GLN A 146 -4.12 9.52 8.11
C GLN A 146 -3.25 8.95 7.01
N ARG A 147 -2.31 9.77 6.54
CA ARG A 147 -1.32 9.35 5.54
C ARG A 147 -0.22 8.53 6.22
N SER A 148 0.15 7.40 5.62
CA SER A 148 1.33 6.64 6.02
C SER A 148 2.61 7.39 5.65
N CYS A 149 3.66 7.18 6.44
CA CYS A 149 5.01 7.63 6.05
C CYS A 149 5.46 6.89 4.78
N SER A 150 6.47 7.40 4.08
CA SER A 150 7.11 6.66 2.98
C SER A 150 7.57 5.29 3.45
N ARG A 151 7.00 4.25 2.86
CA ARG A 151 7.39 2.85 3.09
C ARG A 151 8.23 2.38 1.91
N TYR A 152 9.11 1.42 2.16
CA TYR A 152 9.84 0.77 1.09
C TYR A 152 10.08 -0.70 1.42
N GLN A 153 10.02 -1.54 0.40
CA GLN A 153 10.42 -2.94 0.44
C GLN A 153 11.37 -3.21 -0.70
N ARG A 154 12.23 -4.22 -0.53
CA ARG A 154 13.25 -4.55 -1.53
C ARG A 154 13.57 -6.03 -1.53
N THR A 155 13.84 -6.57 -2.70
CA THR A 155 14.26 -7.96 -2.86
C THR A 155 15.31 -8.06 -3.95
N PHE A 156 16.12 -9.11 -3.89
CA PHE A 156 16.96 -9.50 -5.01
C PHE A 156 16.13 -10.35 -5.98
N VAL A 157 16.26 -10.05 -7.25
CA VAL A 157 15.68 -10.80 -8.38
C VAL A 157 16.80 -11.21 -9.31
N LYS A 158 16.65 -12.31 -10.04
CA LYS A 158 17.68 -12.72 -11.00
C LYS A 158 17.91 -11.63 -12.04
N HIS A 159 19.18 -11.38 -12.33
CA HIS A 159 19.58 -10.46 -13.38
C HIS A 159 18.98 -10.93 -14.70
N SER A 160 18.32 -10.02 -15.41
CA SER A 160 17.69 -10.33 -16.69
C SER A 160 17.48 -9.06 -17.51
N SER A 161 17.25 -9.24 -18.81
CA SER A 161 16.81 -8.17 -19.70
C SER A 161 15.31 -7.84 -19.57
N GLY A 162 14.62 -8.38 -18.56
CA GLY A 162 13.21 -8.14 -18.33
C GLY A 162 12.92 -6.79 -17.68
N LEU A 163 11.65 -6.39 -17.71
CA LEU A 163 11.13 -5.23 -17.00
C LEU A 163 10.60 -5.65 -15.63
N LEU A 164 10.85 -4.82 -14.62
CA LEU A 164 10.26 -5.00 -13.29
C LEU A 164 8.81 -4.52 -13.31
N GLU A 165 7.89 -5.37 -12.88
CA GLU A 165 6.52 -5.04 -12.52
C GLU A 165 6.34 -5.27 -11.02
N VAL A 166 5.90 -4.25 -10.29
CA VAL A 166 5.56 -4.35 -8.87
C VAL A 166 4.05 -4.28 -8.67
N LYS A 167 3.48 -5.30 -8.04
CA LYS A 167 2.09 -5.32 -7.58
C LYS A 167 2.03 -5.16 -6.07
N LEU A 168 1.26 -4.19 -5.60
CA LEU A 168 1.08 -3.87 -4.19
C LEU A 168 -0.38 -4.06 -3.80
N ASN A 169 -0.62 -4.88 -2.79
CA ASN A 169 -1.92 -5.03 -2.14
C ASN A 169 -1.79 -4.60 -0.67
N ILE A 170 -2.69 -3.74 -0.20
CA ILE A 170 -2.67 -3.19 1.15
C ILE A 170 -4.07 -3.30 1.74
N GLU A 171 -4.18 -3.86 2.94
CA GLU A 171 -5.45 -4.06 3.62
C GLU A 171 -5.36 -3.78 5.13
N CYS A 172 -6.42 -3.22 5.71
CA CYS A 172 -6.54 -3.14 7.17
C CYS A 172 -6.97 -4.52 7.71
N ILE A 173 -6.13 -5.18 8.49
CA ILE A 173 -6.45 -6.50 9.07
C ILE A 173 -7.05 -6.41 10.48
N HIS A 174 -6.78 -5.32 11.19
CA HIS A 174 -7.29 -5.15 12.55
C HIS A 174 -7.41 -3.69 12.97
N SER A 175 -8.52 -3.35 13.63
CA SER A 175 -8.68 -2.09 14.36
C SER A 175 -9.15 -2.41 15.78
N LYS A 176 -8.29 -2.18 16.78
CA LYS A 176 -8.64 -2.30 18.20
C LYS A 176 -8.78 -0.91 18.80
N ILE A 177 -9.93 -0.66 19.43
CA ILE A 177 -10.18 0.50 20.30
C ILE A 177 -9.62 0.16 21.69
#